data_AF-A0A1H8FBX0-F1
#
_entry.id   AF-A0A1H8FBX0-F1
#
_cell.length_a   1.000
_cell.length_b   1.000
_cell.length_c   1.000
_cell.angle_alpha   90.00
_cell.angle_beta   90.00
_cell.angle_gamma   90.00
#
_symmetry.space_group_name_H-M   'P 1'
#
loop_
_entity.id
_entity.type
_entity.pdbx_description
1 polymer ?
#
loop_
_entity_poly.entity_id
_entity_poly.type
_entity_poly.pdbx_seq_one_letter_code
_entity_poly.pdbx_strand_id
1 'polypeptide(L)'
;MLNKKSNENVVRSILKLMVGMVVFVMVLQVNQVWAHASLVKSDPPRRASLSESPAQVQLWFNEEIEAAYASVQVLDADEKNVAVAEPEAVPDDAKSVVLDLPALNPGSYKVQFRVLSIDGHVVESSYGFRIKNNQQ
;
A
#
# COMPACT_ATOMS: atom_id res chain seq x y z
N MET A 1 13.11 15.32 65.79
CA MET A 1 13.66 14.18 65.01
C MET A 1 12.62 13.37 64.20
N LEU A 2 11.30 13.64 64.30
CA LEU A 2 10.25 12.80 63.67
C LEU A 2 9.87 13.15 62.21
N ASN A 3 10.39 14.23 61.62
CA ASN A 3 9.94 14.69 60.29
C ASN A 3 10.74 14.11 59.10
N LYS A 4 11.96 13.62 59.34
CA LYS A 4 12.87 13.15 58.27
C LYS A 4 12.39 11.84 57.64
N LYS A 5 11.90 10.91 58.47
CA LYS A 5 11.45 9.58 58.05
C LYS A 5 10.15 9.63 57.22
N SER A 6 9.28 10.61 57.49
CA SER A 6 8.05 10.85 56.73
C SER A 6 8.35 11.33 55.31
N ASN A 7 9.24 12.31 55.18
CA ASN A 7 9.62 12.86 53.88
C ASN A 7 10.34 11.83 52.99
N GLU A 8 11.18 10.96 53.58
CA GLU A 8 11.82 9.85 52.86
C GLU A 8 10.81 8.85 52.30
N ASN A 9 9.74 8.54 53.05
CA ASN A 9 8.67 7.66 52.59
C ASN A 9 7.85 8.30 51.46
N VAL A 10 7.56 9.60 51.55
CA VAL A 10 6.85 10.35 50.50
C VAL A 10 7.68 10.39 49.21
N VAL A 11 8.97 10.72 49.30
CA VAL A 11 9.88 10.74 48.13
C VAL A 11 10.01 9.36 47.49
N ARG A 12 10.11 8.29 48.29
CA ARG A 12 10.14 6.91 47.78
C ARG A 12 8.84 6.51 47.08
N SER A 13 7.68 6.95 47.59
CA SER A 13 6.39 6.69 46.96
C SER A 13 6.23 7.44 45.64
N ILE A 14 6.65 8.72 45.58
CA ILE A 14 6.65 9.51 44.34
C ILE A 14 7.58 8.89 43.30
N LEU A 15 8.77 8.46 43.69
CA LEU A 15 9.71 7.81 42.78
C LEU A 15 9.14 6.51 42.21
N LYS A 16 8.49 5.68 43.03
CA LYS A 16 7.81 4.45 42.56
C LYS A 16 6.69 4.76 41.59
N LEU A 17 5.90 5.80 41.85
CA LEU A 17 4.82 6.24 40.95
C LEU A 17 5.37 6.77 39.63
N MET A 18 6.44 7.58 39.65
CA MET A 18 7.09 8.05 38.42
C MET A 18 7.67 6.90 37.61
N VAL A 19 8.38 5.97 38.24
CA VAL A 19 8.90 4.76 37.57
C VAL A 19 7.75 3.94 36.99
N GLY A 20 6.69 3.72 37.77
CA GLY A 20 5.49 3.01 37.31
C GLY A 20 4.84 3.69 36.10
N MET A 21 4.75 5.02 36.09
CA MET A 21 4.18 5.78 34.99
C MET A 21 5.07 5.76 33.73
N VAL A 22 6.39 5.87 33.88
CA VAL A 22 7.34 5.74 32.75
C VAL A 22 7.25 4.35 32.13
N VAL A 23 7.20 3.29 32.95
CA VAL A 23 7.01 1.92 32.46
C VAL A 23 5.66 1.78 31.76
N PHE A 24 4.58 2.30 32.34
CA PHE A 24 3.25 2.24 31.73
C PHE A 24 3.21 2.91 30.35
N VAL A 25 3.83 4.09 30.19
CA VAL A 25 3.91 4.79 28.90
C VAL A 25 4.74 4.01 27.88
N MET A 26 5.82 3.34 28.30
CA MET A 26 6.63 2.50 27.40
C MET A 26 5.86 1.27 26.88
N VAL A 27 4.99 0.66 27.70
CA VAL A 27 4.19 -0.51 27.27
C VAL A 27 3.07 -0.13 26.29
N LEU A 28 2.64 1.13 26.28
CA LEU A 28 1.59 1.62 25.36
C LEU A 28 2.09 1.90 23.93
N GLN A 29 3.37 1.66 23.64
CA GLN A 29 3.94 1.79 22.30
C GLN A 29 3.50 0.60 21.43
N VAL A 30 2.30 0.65 20.85
CA VAL A 30 1.84 -0.32 19.85
C VAL A 30 2.47 0.04 18.51
N ASN A 31 3.51 -0.69 18.09
CA ASN A 31 4.05 -0.55 16.74
C ASN A 31 3.06 -1.18 15.77
N GLN A 32 2.45 -0.35 14.92
CA GLN A 32 1.59 -0.82 13.85
C GLN A 32 2.52 -1.37 12.75
N VAL A 33 2.74 -2.68 12.74
CA VAL A 33 3.59 -3.32 11.72
C VAL A 33 2.77 -3.43 10.44
N TRP A 34 3.19 -2.71 9.40
CA TRP A 34 2.64 -2.81 8.04
C TRP A 34 3.30 -3.99 7.35
N ALA A 35 2.92 -5.21 7.75
CA ALA A 35 3.59 -6.44 7.32
C ALA A 35 3.10 -7.00 5.97
N HIS A 36 2.17 -6.33 5.29
CA HIS A 36 1.56 -6.84 4.06
C HIS A 36 1.85 -5.91 2.89
N ALA A 37 2.01 -6.48 1.68
CA ALA A 37 2.12 -5.71 0.46
C ALA A 37 0.87 -4.82 0.27
N SER A 38 1.11 -3.57 -0.10
CA SER A 38 0.09 -2.58 -0.37
C SER A 38 0.57 -1.74 -1.53
N LEU A 39 -0.36 -1.39 -2.42
CA LEU A 39 -0.05 -0.53 -3.56
C LEU A 39 0.31 0.87 -3.07
N VAL A 40 1.56 1.28 -3.27
CA VAL A 40 2.06 2.61 -2.87
C VAL A 40 2.09 3.60 -4.03
N LYS A 41 2.20 3.11 -5.27
CA LYS A 41 2.20 3.93 -6.47
C LYS A 41 1.62 3.14 -7.64
N SER A 42 0.99 3.84 -8.56
CA SER A 42 0.58 3.30 -9.85
C SER A 42 0.84 4.29 -10.97
N ASP A 43 1.05 3.78 -12.16
CA ASP A 43 1.04 4.54 -13.41
C ASP A 43 0.17 3.78 -14.42
N PRO A 44 -0.96 4.32 -14.89
CA PRO A 44 -1.52 5.63 -14.56
C PRO A 44 -1.85 5.80 -13.07
N PRO A 45 -1.74 7.02 -12.52
CA PRO A 45 -2.15 7.30 -11.14
C PRO A 45 -3.64 7.03 -10.90
N ARG A 46 -3.98 6.65 -9.67
CA ARG A 46 -5.38 6.51 -9.23
C ARG A 46 -6.18 7.79 -9.52
N ARG A 47 -7.29 7.64 -10.24
CA ARG A 47 -8.20 8.71 -10.70
C ARG A 47 -7.58 9.65 -11.73
N ALA A 48 -6.49 9.26 -12.40
CA ALA A 48 -5.92 10.04 -13.48
C ALA A 48 -6.93 10.27 -14.61
N SER A 49 -6.82 11.43 -15.25
CA SER A 49 -7.54 11.78 -16.48
C SER A 49 -6.50 12.11 -17.55
N LEU A 50 -6.19 11.10 -18.37
CA LEU A 50 -5.15 11.12 -19.38
C LEU A 50 -5.70 11.74 -20.67
N SER A 51 -4.87 12.49 -21.39
CA SER A 51 -5.20 12.95 -22.74
C SER A 51 -4.97 11.87 -23.79
N GLU A 52 -4.15 10.86 -23.49
CA GLU A 52 -3.74 9.81 -24.43
C GLU A 52 -3.83 8.43 -23.77
N SER A 53 -3.87 7.38 -24.60
CA SER A 53 -3.80 6.01 -24.11
C SER A 53 -2.44 5.72 -23.48
N PRO A 54 -2.38 5.18 -22.25
CA PRO A 54 -1.13 4.68 -21.71
C PRO A 54 -0.72 3.41 -22.49
N ALA A 55 0.58 3.18 -22.65
CA ALA A 55 1.11 1.96 -23.25
C ALA A 55 1.14 0.78 -22.28
N GLN A 56 1.17 1.06 -20.97
CA GLN A 56 1.26 0.05 -19.91
C GLN A 56 0.57 0.54 -18.64
N VAL A 57 0.29 -0.39 -17.73
CA VAL A 57 0.03 -0.14 -16.32
C VAL A 57 1.19 -0.69 -15.51
N GLN A 58 1.77 0.12 -14.63
CA GLN A 58 2.78 -0.33 -13.68
C GLN A 58 2.32 -0.08 -12.24
N LEU A 59 2.51 -1.08 -11.40
CA LEU A 59 2.09 -1.11 -10.00
C LEU A 59 3.31 -1.28 -9.11
N TRP A 60 3.48 -0.42 -8.11
CA TRP A 60 4.54 -0.53 -7.11
C TRP A 60 3.95 -0.77 -5.72
N PHE A 61 4.58 -1.67 -4.99
CA PHE A 61 4.21 -2.09 -3.65
C PHE A 61 5.26 -1.67 -2.61
N ASN A 62 4.88 -1.61 -1.34
CA ASN A 62 5.82 -1.37 -0.23
C ASN A 62 6.70 -2.59 0.09
N GLU A 63 6.29 -3.79 -0.34
CA GLU A 63 6.96 -5.06 -0.11
C GLU A 63 7.26 -5.78 -1.42
N GLU A 64 8.19 -6.72 -1.37
CA GLU A 64 8.47 -7.61 -2.50
C GLU A 64 7.27 -8.53 -2.73
N ILE A 65 7.05 -8.86 -4.01
CA ILE A 65 5.95 -9.72 -4.42
C ILE A 65 6.47 -10.87 -5.26
N GLU A 66 5.76 -12.00 -5.20
CA GLU A 66 5.98 -13.12 -6.08
C GLU A 66 5.31 -12.85 -7.43
N ALA A 67 6.02 -12.20 -8.35
CA ALA A 67 5.48 -11.74 -9.63
C ALA A 67 4.85 -12.86 -10.48
N ALA A 68 5.34 -14.10 -10.37
CA ALA A 68 4.76 -15.26 -11.04
C ALA A 68 3.33 -15.61 -10.59
N TYR A 69 2.90 -15.09 -9.44
CA TYR A 69 1.53 -15.24 -8.92
C TYR A 69 0.71 -13.95 -9.02
N ALA A 70 1.26 -12.90 -9.64
CA ALA A 70 0.56 -11.65 -9.87
C ALA A 70 -0.49 -11.81 -10.97
N SER A 71 -1.64 -11.16 -10.78
CA SER A 71 -2.66 -10.98 -11.81
C SER A 71 -3.02 -9.51 -11.86
N VAL A 72 -3.07 -8.94 -13.06
CA VAL A 72 -3.50 -7.57 -13.31
C VAL A 72 -4.49 -7.60 -14.48
N GLN A 73 -5.62 -6.96 -14.30
CA GLN A 73 -6.64 -6.80 -15.34
C GLN A 73 -6.96 -5.32 -15.49
N VAL A 74 -7.20 -4.89 -16.72
CA VAL A 74 -7.70 -3.54 -17.01
C VAL A 74 -9.06 -3.70 -17.65
N LEU A 75 -10.10 -3.32 -16.92
CA LEU A 75 -11.48 -3.49 -17.34
C LEU A 75 -12.01 -2.19 -17.92
N ASP A 76 -12.71 -2.27 -19.04
CA ASP A 76 -13.47 -1.15 -19.60
C ASP A 76 -14.81 -0.93 -18.86
N ALA A 77 -15.66 -0.06 -19.41
CA ALA A 77 -16.97 0.26 -18.84
C ALA A 77 -17.96 -0.93 -18.86
N ASP A 78 -17.74 -1.91 -19.74
CA ASP A 78 -18.55 -3.12 -19.88
C ASP A 78 -17.96 -4.30 -19.06
N GLU A 79 -17.00 -4.00 -18.17
CA GLU A 79 -16.24 -4.97 -17.37
C GLU A 79 -15.43 -5.98 -18.19
N LYS A 80 -15.15 -5.67 -19.45
CA LYS A 80 -14.30 -6.52 -20.30
C LYS A 80 -12.83 -6.19 -20.06
N ASN A 81 -12.02 -7.23 -19.86
CA ASN A 81 -10.57 -7.07 -19.82
C ASN A 81 -10.03 -6.66 -21.20
N VAL A 82 -9.36 -5.52 -21.27
CA VAL A 82 -8.76 -4.98 -22.49
C VAL A 82 -7.29 -5.35 -22.64
N ALA A 83 -6.64 -5.81 -21.56
CA ALA A 83 -5.27 -6.30 -21.63
C ALA A 83 -5.21 -7.63 -22.38
N VAL A 84 -4.15 -7.82 -23.16
CA VAL A 84 -3.92 -9.03 -23.97
C VAL A 84 -2.72 -9.85 -23.50
N ALA A 85 -1.95 -9.33 -22.54
CA ALA A 85 -0.78 -9.94 -21.95
C ALA A 85 -1.01 -10.28 -20.48
N GLU A 86 -0.12 -11.11 -19.92
CA GLU A 86 0.00 -11.31 -18.47
C GLU A 86 0.91 -10.22 -17.87
N PRO A 87 0.76 -9.87 -16.58
CA PRO A 87 1.69 -8.96 -15.94
C PRO A 87 3.09 -9.58 -15.82
N GLU A 88 4.12 -8.78 -16.05
CA GLU A 88 5.51 -9.18 -15.97
C GLU A 88 6.20 -8.54 -14.77
N ALA A 89 7.23 -9.23 -14.26
CA ALA A 89 8.14 -8.67 -13.28
C ALA A 89 8.96 -7.54 -13.92
N VAL A 90 9.20 -6.48 -13.16
CA VAL A 90 10.07 -5.39 -13.62
C VAL A 90 11.52 -5.75 -13.29
N PRO A 91 12.45 -5.74 -14.27
CA PRO A 91 13.86 -6.00 -14.00
C PRO A 91 14.40 -5.05 -12.93
N ASP A 92 15.14 -5.61 -11.97
CA ASP A 92 15.73 -4.89 -10.84
C ASP A 92 14.73 -4.19 -9.89
N ASP A 93 13.42 -4.45 -9.99
CA ASP A 93 12.39 -3.94 -9.07
C ASP A 93 11.37 -5.04 -8.70
N ALA A 94 11.76 -5.88 -7.72
CA ALA A 94 10.96 -6.98 -7.18
C ALA A 94 9.69 -6.53 -6.43
N LYS A 95 9.48 -5.22 -6.25
CA LYS A 95 8.28 -4.66 -5.62
C LYS A 95 7.29 -4.12 -6.66
N SER A 96 7.44 -4.51 -7.91
CA SER A 96 6.59 -4.00 -8.97
C SER A 96 6.28 -5.02 -10.05
N VAL A 97 5.14 -4.81 -10.69
CA VAL A 97 4.73 -5.51 -11.91
C VAL A 97 4.27 -4.50 -12.95
N VAL A 98 4.46 -4.85 -14.20
CA VAL A 98 4.03 -4.09 -15.36
C VAL A 98 3.12 -4.93 -16.23
N LEU A 99 2.11 -4.31 -16.82
CA LEU A 99 1.18 -4.93 -17.75
C LEU A 99 1.08 -4.06 -18.99
N ASP A 100 1.48 -4.60 -20.13
CA ASP A 100 1.34 -3.92 -21.42
C ASP A 100 -0.12 -3.84 -21.85
N LEU A 101 -0.48 -2.72 -22.47
CA LEU A 101 -1.83 -2.42 -22.93
C LEU A 101 -1.86 -2.18 -24.44
N PRO A 102 -2.92 -2.63 -25.14
CA PRO A 102 -3.19 -2.13 -26.48
C PRO A 102 -3.60 -0.66 -26.43
N ALA A 103 -3.69 -0.03 -27.60
CA ALA A 103 -4.27 1.31 -27.70
C ALA A 103 -5.73 1.31 -27.18
N LEU A 104 -6.00 2.17 -26.21
CA LEU A 104 -7.28 2.30 -25.55
C LEU A 104 -8.07 3.49 -26.11
N ASN A 105 -9.38 3.29 -26.23
CA ASN A 105 -10.31 4.35 -26.62
C ASN A 105 -10.56 5.34 -25.46
N PRO A 106 -11.04 6.57 -25.73
CA PRO A 106 -11.56 7.44 -24.69
C PRO A 106 -12.62 6.75 -23.85
N GLY A 107 -12.52 6.84 -22.52
CA GLY A 107 -13.40 6.07 -21.64
C GLY A 107 -12.93 5.99 -20.19
N SER A 108 -13.67 5.23 -19.38
CA SER A 108 -13.30 4.91 -18.00
C SER A 108 -12.74 3.49 -17.95
N TYR A 109 -11.68 3.31 -17.16
CA TYR A 109 -11.01 2.04 -16.99
C TYR A 109 -10.82 1.74 -15.50
N LYS A 110 -10.90 0.46 -15.15
CA LYS A 110 -10.69 -0.07 -13.79
C LYS A 110 -9.54 -1.06 -13.82
N VAL A 111 -8.43 -0.73 -13.18
CA VAL A 111 -7.31 -1.63 -12.93
C VAL A 111 -7.66 -2.46 -11.70
N GLN A 112 -7.70 -3.78 -11.84
CA GLN A 112 -7.81 -4.73 -10.75
C GLN A 112 -6.51 -5.52 -10.66
N PHE A 113 -6.04 -5.78 -9.45
CA PHE A 113 -4.85 -6.60 -9.26
C PHE A 113 -5.00 -7.53 -8.06
N ARG A 114 -4.27 -8.63 -8.14
CA ARG A 114 -4.06 -9.62 -7.10
C ARG A 114 -2.57 -9.94 -7.06
N VAL A 115 -1.93 -9.80 -5.91
CA VAL A 115 -0.50 -10.11 -5.74
C VAL A 115 -0.29 -10.97 -4.50
N LEU A 116 0.74 -11.83 -4.53
CA LEU A 116 1.23 -12.57 -3.37
C LEU A 116 2.47 -11.84 -2.85
N SER A 117 2.41 -11.32 -1.62
CA SER A 117 3.59 -10.79 -0.94
C SER A 117 4.50 -11.95 -0.52
N ILE A 118 5.81 -11.68 -0.41
CA ILE A 118 6.79 -12.66 0.10
C ILE A 118 6.52 -13.08 1.56
N ASP A 119 5.68 -12.34 2.29
CA ASP A 119 5.19 -12.71 3.63
C ASP A 119 4.13 -13.83 3.61
N GLY A 120 3.67 -14.22 2.41
CA GLY A 120 2.68 -15.27 2.18
C GLY A 120 1.23 -14.80 2.07
N HIS A 121 0.95 -13.50 2.20
CA HIS A 121 -0.42 -12.98 2.08
C HIS A 121 -0.77 -12.55 0.66
N VAL A 122 -2.02 -12.85 0.28
CA VAL A 122 -2.60 -12.38 -0.98
C VAL A 122 -3.27 -11.03 -0.74
N VAL A 123 -3.00 -10.08 -1.63
CA VAL A 123 -3.55 -8.73 -1.59
C VAL A 123 -4.30 -8.47 -2.88
N GLU A 124 -5.57 -8.08 -2.75
CA GLU A 124 -6.45 -7.76 -3.87
C GLU A 124 -6.96 -6.33 -3.73
N SER A 125 -6.89 -5.56 -4.80
CA SER A 125 -7.45 -4.21 -4.82
C SER A 125 -7.77 -3.75 -6.23
N SER A 126 -8.33 -2.54 -6.33
CA SER A 126 -8.59 -1.91 -7.62
C SER A 126 -8.51 -0.39 -7.55
N TYR A 127 -8.35 0.23 -8.72
CA TYR A 127 -8.44 1.67 -8.91
C TYR A 127 -8.91 2.02 -10.32
N GLY A 128 -9.41 3.24 -10.50
CA GLY A 128 -9.85 3.70 -11.81
C GLY A 128 -8.95 4.79 -12.40
N PHE A 129 -8.88 4.86 -13.72
CA PHE A 129 -8.38 6.01 -14.49
C PHE A 129 -9.31 6.27 -15.69
N ARG A 130 -9.13 7.40 -16.37
CA ARG A 130 -9.93 7.77 -17.55
C ARG A 130 -9.05 8.33 -18.65
N ILE A 131 -9.45 8.11 -19.90
CA ILE A 131 -8.87 8.73 -21.09
C ILE A 131 -9.89 9.73 -21.64
N LYS A 132 -9.46 10.99 -21.84
CA LYS A 132 -10.30 12.07 -22.34
C LYS A 132 -10.66 11.85 -23.81
N ASN A 133 -11.81 12.37 -24.21
CA ASN A 133 -12.14 12.49 -25.62
C ASN A 133 -11.55 13.81 -26.13
N ASN A 134 -10.47 13.75 -26.92
CA ASN A 134 -9.79 14.94 -27.45
C ASN A 134 -10.52 15.58 -28.66
N GLN A 135 -11.80 15.28 -28.86
CA GLN A 135 -12.66 15.87 -29.90
C GLN A 135 -13.35 17.16 -29.42
N GLN A 136 -12.73 17.93 -28.51
CA GLN A 136 -13.22 19.24 -28.04
C GLN A 136 -12.14 20.30 -28.19
#